data_AF-T1YW12-F1
#
_entry.id   AF-T1YW12-F1
#
_cell.length_a   1.000
_cell.length_b   1.000
_cell.length_c   1.000
_cell.angle_alpha   90.00
_cell.angle_beta   90.00
_cell.angle_gamma   90.00
#
_symmetry.space_group_name_H-M   'P 1'
#
loop_
_entity.id
_entity.type
_entity.pdbx_description
1 polymer ?
#
loop_
_entity_poly.entity_id
_entity_poly.type
_entity_poly.pdbx_seq_one_letter_code
_entity_poly.pdbx_strand_id
1 'polypeptide(L)'
;MGWMAIITTYNPNLTLLAFYLYTLMTTTVFLTLNATKVLKLATVMTSWTKTPMLNATLMPALLSLAGLPPLTGFLPKWLIIQELTEQEMTVAATIMATLSLLGLFF
;
A
#
# COMPACT_ATOMS: atom_id res chain seq x y z
N MET A 1 -4.87 2.26 6.74
CA MET A 1 -5.18 2.95 8.02
C MET A 1 -4.97 2.10 9.25
N GLY A 2 -5.39 0.82 9.29
CA GLY A 2 -5.20 -0.04 10.49
C GLY A 2 -3.74 -0.12 10.99
N TRP A 3 -2.76 -0.25 10.08
CA TRP A 3 -1.34 -0.20 10.41
C TRP A 3 -0.92 1.10 11.13
N MET A 4 -1.46 2.25 10.72
CA MET A 4 -1.12 3.54 11.33
C MET A 4 -1.70 3.65 12.74
N ALA A 5 -2.92 3.17 12.97
CA ALA A 5 -3.60 3.27 14.26
C ALA A 5 -2.89 2.48 15.38
N ILE A 6 -2.21 1.38 15.03
CA ILE A 6 -1.49 0.55 16.01
C ILE A 6 -0.16 1.20 16.41
N ILE A 7 0.57 1.79 15.46
CA ILE A 7 1.90 2.34 15.73
C ILE A 7 1.84 3.75 16.35
N THR A 8 0.69 4.45 16.32
CA THR A 8 0.56 5.81 16.89
C THR A 8 0.88 5.89 18.38
N THR A 9 0.60 4.84 19.13
CA THR A 9 0.85 4.80 20.58
C THR A 9 2.31 4.52 20.92
N TYR A 10 3.05 3.85 20.03
CA TYR A 10 4.42 3.42 20.28
C TYR A 10 5.45 4.35 19.64
N ASN A 11 5.26 4.69 18.37
CA ASN A 11 6.21 5.53 17.64
C ASN A 11 5.48 6.50 16.68
N PRO A 12 5.24 7.75 17.10
CA PRO A 12 4.56 8.74 16.27
C PRO A 12 5.35 9.08 15.00
N ASN A 13 6.68 9.00 15.01
CA ASN A 13 7.51 9.30 13.84
C ASN A 13 7.30 8.29 12.71
N LEU A 14 7.17 6.99 13.04
CA LEU A 14 6.86 5.96 12.05
C LEU A 14 5.45 6.13 11.47
N THR A 15 4.51 6.66 12.24
CA THR A 15 3.15 6.92 11.75
C THR A 15 3.13 8.01 10.69
N LEU A 16 3.94 9.06 10.89
CA LEU A 16 4.12 10.13 9.92
C LEU A 16 4.76 9.61 8.64
N LEU A 17 5.81 8.79 8.74
CA LEU A 17 6.43 8.16 7.56
C LEU A 17 5.41 7.33 6.77
N ALA A 18 4.64 6.48 7.45
CA ALA A 18 3.59 5.67 6.83
C ALA A 18 2.52 6.54 6.17
N PHE A 19 2.14 7.66 6.79
CA PHE A 19 1.17 8.60 6.25
C PHE A 19 1.67 9.29 4.98
N TYR A 20 2.91 9.79 4.96
CA TYR A 20 3.48 10.42 3.77
C TYR A 20 3.58 9.45 2.60
N LEU A 21 4.05 8.21 2.84
CA LEU A 21 4.11 7.20 1.78
C LEU A 21 2.71 6.82 1.28
N TYR A 22 1.74 6.66 2.17
CA TYR A 22 0.38 6.31 1.79
C TYR A 22 -0.31 7.40 0.98
N THR A 23 -0.16 8.67 1.36
CA THR A 23 -0.72 9.81 0.61
C THR A 23 -0.08 9.95 -0.78
N LEU A 24 1.24 9.76 -0.88
CA LEU A 24 1.93 9.78 -2.17
C LEU A 24 1.50 8.61 -3.09
N MET A 25 1.36 7.40 -2.55
CA MET A 25 0.93 6.25 -3.35
C MET A 25 -0.54 6.36 -3.80
N THR A 26 -1.42 6.80 -2.91
CA THR A 26 -2.84 6.99 -3.28
C THR A 26 -3.00 8.07 -4.33
N THR A 27 -2.31 9.20 -4.21
CA THR A 27 -2.34 10.27 -5.23
C THR A 27 -1.84 9.79 -6.59
N THR A 28 -0.75 9.03 -6.66
CA THR A 28 -0.27 8.49 -7.95
C THR A 28 -1.28 7.54 -8.61
N VAL A 29 -1.94 6.67 -7.84
CA VAL A 29 -3.01 5.80 -8.37
C VAL A 29 -4.23 6.61 -8.83
N PHE A 30 -4.68 7.60 -8.05
CA PHE A 30 -5.79 8.44 -8.48
C PHE A 30 -5.47 9.27 -9.74
N LEU A 31 -4.24 9.76 -9.86
CA LEU A 31 -3.80 10.49 -11.05
C LEU A 31 -3.76 9.60 -12.30
N THR A 32 -3.27 8.37 -12.18
CA THR A 32 -3.23 7.41 -13.31
C THR A 32 -4.63 6.98 -13.75
N LEU A 33 -5.55 6.74 -12.81
CA LEU A 33 -6.96 6.44 -13.12
C LEU A 33 -7.66 7.64 -13.79
N ASN A 34 -7.39 8.86 -13.33
CA ASN A 34 -7.94 10.07 -13.94
C ASN A 34 -7.42 10.29 -15.36
N ALA A 35 -6.12 10.09 -15.59
CA ALA A 35 -5.51 10.22 -16.91
C ALA A 35 -6.09 9.21 -17.94
N THR A 36 -6.44 8.01 -17.49
CA THR A 36 -7.06 6.96 -18.32
C THR A 36 -8.59 7.04 -18.38
N LYS A 37 -9.22 7.95 -17.62
CA LYS A 37 -10.69 8.10 -17.48
C LYS A 37 -11.40 6.78 -17.15
N VAL A 38 -10.75 5.93 -16.35
CA VAL A 38 -11.30 4.63 -15.94
C VAL A 38 -12.20 4.81 -14.73
N LEU A 39 -13.45 4.35 -14.85
CA LEU A 39 -14.43 4.32 -13.74
C LEU A 39 -14.86 2.90 -13.34
N LYS A 40 -14.60 1.91 -14.20
CA LYS A 40 -15.00 0.50 -13.97
C LYS A 40 -13.83 -0.43 -14.24
N LEU A 41 -13.80 -1.58 -13.56
CA LEU A 41 -12.77 -2.61 -13.79
C LEU A 41 -12.68 -3.01 -15.28
N ALA A 42 -13.81 -3.18 -15.95
CA ALA A 42 -13.86 -3.52 -17.37
C ALA A 42 -13.17 -2.46 -18.27
N THR A 43 -13.18 -1.19 -17.87
CA THR A 43 -12.55 -0.11 -18.63
C THR A 43 -11.02 -0.11 -18.50
N VAL A 44 -10.46 -0.64 -17.40
CA VAL A 44 -9.00 -0.85 -17.23
C VAL A 44 -8.47 -1.86 -18.25
N MET A 45 -9.22 -2.94 -18.49
CA MET A 45 -8.81 -3.99 -19.44
C MET A 45 -8.68 -3.44 -20.87
N THR A 46 -9.53 -2.46 -21.21
CA THR A 46 -9.53 -1.82 -22.54
C THR A 46 -8.55 -0.67 -22.69
N SER A 47 -7.99 -0.11 -21.60
CA SER A 47 -7.05 1.03 -21.68
C SER A 47 -5.64 0.63 -22.11
N TRP A 48 -5.31 -0.67 -22.05
CA TRP A 48 -4.02 -1.22 -22.49
C TRP A 48 -3.70 -0.88 -23.96
N THR A 49 -4.72 -0.91 -24.82
CA THR A 49 -4.55 -0.65 -26.26
C THR A 49 -4.35 0.82 -26.59
N LYS A 50 -4.77 1.74 -25.71
CA LYS A 50 -4.66 3.19 -25.95
C LYS A 50 -3.40 3.80 -25.35
N THR A 51 -3.01 3.35 -24.15
CA THR A 51 -1.88 3.93 -23.41
C THR A 51 -1.09 2.83 -22.68
N PRO A 52 -0.31 2.02 -23.41
CA PRO A 52 0.38 0.85 -22.85
C PRO A 52 1.40 1.24 -21.76
N MET A 53 2.12 2.35 -21.94
CA MET A 53 3.10 2.83 -20.97
C MET A 53 2.47 3.19 -19.61
N LEU A 54 1.29 3.81 -19.62
CA LEU A 54 0.62 4.25 -18.39
C LEU A 54 -0.13 3.11 -17.69
N ASN A 55 -0.62 2.13 -18.45
CA ASN A 55 -1.12 0.88 -17.88
C ASN A 55 0.00 0.04 -17.26
N ALA A 56 1.20 0.04 -17.86
CA ALA A 56 2.36 -0.66 -17.32
C ALA A 56 2.82 -0.10 -15.96
N THR A 57 2.64 1.21 -15.72
CA THR A 57 2.97 1.84 -14.41
C THR A 57 1.87 1.67 -13.37
N LEU A 58 0.62 1.42 -13.78
CA LEU A 58 -0.50 1.17 -12.85
C LEU A 58 -0.28 -0.10 -12.02
N MET A 59 0.20 -1.18 -12.64
CA MET A 59 0.39 -2.47 -11.97
C MET A 59 1.41 -2.42 -10.82
N PRO A 60 2.65 -1.92 -10.99
CA PRO A 60 3.58 -1.76 -9.87
C PRO A 60 3.10 -0.74 -8.82
N ALA A 61 2.30 0.27 -9.19
CA ALA A 61 1.73 1.21 -8.22
C ALA A 61 0.71 0.53 -7.30
N LEU A 62 -0.17 -0.33 -7.84
CA LEU A 62 -1.12 -1.12 -7.06
C LEU A 62 -0.41 -2.14 -6.15
N LEU A 63 0.62 -2.82 -6.67
CA LEU A 63 1.42 -3.76 -5.87
C LEU A 63 2.20 -3.06 -4.75
N SER A 64 2.59 -1.79 -4.94
CA SER A 64 3.21 -0.98 -3.90
C SER A 64 2.23 -0.69 -2.76
N LEU A 65 0.97 -0.34 -3.05
CA LEU A 65 -0.08 -0.16 -2.04
C LEU A 65 -0.36 -1.45 -1.25
N ALA A 66 -0.35 -2.59 -1.93
CA ALA A 66 -0.46 -3.90 -1.30
C ALA A 66 0.76 -4.25 -0.43
N GLY A 67 1.92 -3.63 -0.68
CA GLY A 67 3.12 -3.78 0.14
C GLY A 67 3.88 -5.07 -0.14
N LEU A 68 4.12 -5.39 -1.41
CA LEU A 68 5.03 -6.47 -1.79
C LEU A 68 6.49 -6.09 -1.56
N PRO A 69 7.34 -6.95 -0.96
CA PRO A 69 8.79 -6.81 -1.07
C PRO A 69 9.15 -7.04 -2.55
N PRO A 70 9.76 -6.10 -3.31
CA PRO A 70 10.75 -5.05 -2.99
C PRO A 70 10.26 -3.58 -3.12
N LEU A 71 8.96 -3.33 -3.04
CA LEU A 71 8.36 -2.01 -3.31
C LEU A 71 8.28 -1.12 -2.06
N THR A 72 8.19 0.19 -2.28
CA THR A 72 8.26 1.22 -1.23
C THR A 72 7.12 1.15 -0.20
N GLY A 73 5.94 0.63 -0.57
CA GLY A 73 4.85 0.44 0.39
C GLY A 73 5.01 -0.74 1.34
N PHE A 74 6.02 -1.60 1.14
CA PHE A 74 6.38 -2.63 2.13
C PHE A 74 7.14 -2.06 3.33
N LEU A 75 7.98 -1.05 3.08
CA LEU A 75 8.87 -0.42 4.06
C LEU A 75 8.16 -0.01 5.37
N PRO A 76 7.03 0.75 5.34
CA PRO A 76 6.35 1.14 6.58
C PRO A 76 5.70 -0.06 7.30
N LYS A 77 5.18 -1.05 6.57
CA LYS A 77 4.57 -2.24 7.20
C LYS A 77 5.63 -3.07 7.93
N TRP A 78 6.78 -3.25 7.30
CA TRP A 78 7.90 -3.98 7.88
C TRP A 78 8.44 -3.31 9.14
N LEU A 79 8.66 -1.99 9.11
CA LEU A 79 9.10 -1.26 10.29
C LEU A 79 8.10 -1.32 11.45
N ILE A 80 6.79 -1.30 11.16
CA ILE A 80 5.76 -1.45 12.20
C ILE A 80 5.80 -2.86 12.82
N ILE A 81 6.04 -3.90 12.02
CA ILE A 81 6.20 -5.27 12.56
C ILE A 81 7.41 -5.33 13.49
N GLN A 82 8.53 -4.72 13.10
CA GLN A 82 9.73 -4.70 13.93
C GLN A 82 9.47 -4.04 15.29
N GLU A 83 8.89 -2.85 15.31
CA GLU A 83 8.54 -2.16 16.56
C GLU A 83 7.55 -2.95 17.41
N LEU A 84 6.56 -3.60 16.78
CA LEU A 84 5.62 -4.45 17.53
C LEU A 84 6.30 -5.68 18.15
N THR A 85 7.33 -6.23 17.50
CA THR A 85 8.11 -7.33 18.08
C THR A 85 9.02 -6.85 19.22
N GLU A 86 9.53 -5.63 19.16
CA GLU A 86 10.30 -5.02 20.27
C GLU A 86 9.43 -4.74 21.50
N GLN A 87 8.13 -4.50 21.31
CA GLN A 87 7.15 -4.32 22.38
C GLN A 87 6.47 -5.62 22.84
N GLU A 88 7.04 -6.79 22.53
CA GLU A 88 6.51 -8.13 22.90
C GLU A 88 5.12 -8.46 22.29
N MET A 89 4.60 -7.65 21.38
CA MET A 89 3.27 -7.83 20.75
C MET A 89 3.31 -8.72 19.49
N THR A 90 4.00 -9.85 19.58
CA THR A 90 4.21 -10.78 18.45
C THR A 90 2.91 -11.33 17.86
N VAL A 91 1.91 -11.61 18.69
CA VAL A 91 0.59 -12.11 18.25
C VAL A 91 -0.15 -11.04 17.42
N ALA A 92 -0.09 -9.77 17.83
CA ALA A 92 -0.72 -8.69 17.06
C ALA A 92 -0.01 -8.48 15.72
N ALA A 93 1.33 -8.57 15.69
CA ALA A 93 2.12 -8.44 14.46
C ALA A 93 1.77 -9.54 13.44
N THR A 94 1.60 -10.79 13.87
CA THR A 94 1.25 -11.92 12.97
C THR A 94 -0.17 -11.82 12.41
N ILE A 95 -1.15 -11.41 13.22
CA ILE A 95 -2.52 -11.15 12.76
C ILE A 95 -2.54 -10.02 11.73
N MET A 96 -1.80 -8.94 11.98
CA MET A 96 -1.70 -7.81 11.04
C MET A 96 -1.01 -8.20 9.73
N ALA A 97 0.04 -9.01 9.79
CA ALA A 97 0.73 -9.52 8.60
C ALA A 97 -0.20 -10.39 7.73
N THR A 98 -0.95 -11.31 8.35
CA THR A 98 -1.89 -12.18 7.62
C THR A 98 -3.07 -11.40 7.02
N LEU A 99 -3.62 -10.43 7.75
CA LEU A 99 -4.64 -9.51 7.23
C LEU A 99 -4.12 -8.68 6.04
N SER A 100 -2.85 -8.31 6.05
CA SER A 100 -2.24 -7.55 4.95
C SER A 100 -2.11 -8.35 3.66
N LEU A 101 -1.90 -9.67 3.76
CA LEU A 101 -1.88 -10.57 2.60
C LEU A 101 -3.26 -10.65 1.94
N LEU A 102 -4.35 -10.58 2.73
CA LEU A 102 -5.70 -10.57 2.18
C LEU A 102 -5.93 -9.31 1.32
N GLY A 103 -5.47 -8.15 1.80
CA GLY A 103 -5.53 -6.88 1.06
C GLY A 103 -4.57 -6.77 -0.12
N LEU A 104 -3.75 -7.79 -0.40
CA LEU A 104 -2.96 -7.88 -1.62
C LEU A 104 -3.75 -8.56 -2.75
N PHE A 105 -4.65 -9.48 -2.41
CA PHE A 105 -5.44 -10.21 -3.39
C PHE A 105 -6.63 -9.41 -3.94
N PHE A 106 -7.17 -8.50 -3.11
CA PHE A 106 -8.32 -7.66 -3.42
C PHE A 106 -7.89 -6.22 -3.73
#